data_AF-A0A4Y8DDE4-F1
#
_entry.id   AF-A0A4Y8DDE4-F1
#
_cell.length_a   1.000
_cell.length_b   1.000
_cell.length_c   1.000
_cell.angle_alpha   90.00
_cell.angle_beta   90.00
_cell.angle_gamma   90.00
#
_symmetry.space_group_name_H-M   'P 1'
#
loop_
_entity.id
_entity.type
_entity.pdbx_description
1 polymer ?
#
loop_
_entity_poly.entity_id
_entity_poly.type
_entity_poly.pdbx_seq_one_letter_code
_entity_poly.pdbx_strand_id
1 'polypeptide(L)'
;MTPISLLTGIDATSHIHLIVGYNPLAGARCTKSIEVGAKPILIAPESSELHYTLQKRIETGEVQWLKKSFEDNDVMTLGREEIGRVVDAVFVTSGPRDPLSAHISQLCKRNRIPVNVADASSLCTFSLLSTYTDGPLQIGVTTNGRGCKLSSRIRREIASSLPKNLGESCLRLGTIRRRIQEEDHLAHLTAAGDLENEEEIDQSSTFNKLITEADLDAAKNRRMRWLSQICEYWPLRRLASITDSDVDSVLRSYATNPSTSTPLDTSSLDSRVSKHPQIILAGSGPGHPDLLTRATHKAILSADIILADKLVPSGVLDLIPRRTPIHIARKFPGNAELAQQELLSLGLAGLQAGKTVLRLKQGDPYIYGRGGEEFEFFRKQGYGDRVVVLPGITSALSAPLFAGIPATQRSVSDQVLICTGTGRKGKPTVPPQHVATQTVVFLMALHRIKGLVADLTTHDSEDAKVVDENGNVDQSRKLWPLSTPCAVIERASCPDQRVVRTSLEWVVDAIEEVGSRPPGLLVLGAACEVLFNQNSSKEGRKWVVEEGFKGLEDLGLGEVGLGSCGIDGERPDVVRGDSFGRELKV
;
A
#
# COMPACT_ATOMS: atom_id res chain seq x y z
N MET A 1 -26.67 13.49 30.86
CA MET A 1 -25.99 12.70 29.79
C MET A 1 -27.00 11.73 29.20
N THR A 2 -27.04 11.57 27.88
CA THR A 2 -27.81 10.45 27.28
C THR A 2 -27.16 9.12 27.70
N PRO A 3 -27.93 8.12 28.12
CA PRO A 3 -27.38 6.83 28.50
C PRO A 3 -26.65 6.19 27.30
N ILE A 4 -25.48 5.60 27.58
CA ILE A 4 -24.66 4.89 26.59
C ILE A 4 -25.06 3.41 26.63
N SER A 5 -25.19 2.77 25.47
CA SER A 5 -25.50 1.34 25.40
C SER A 5 -24.32 0.49 25.87
N LEU A 6 -24.61 -0.60 26.60
CA LEU A 6 -23.63 -1.64 26.89
C LEU A 6 -23.32 -2.42 25.61
N LEU A 7 -22.03 -2.64 25.33
CA LEU A 7 -21.58 -3.50 24.24
C LEU A 7 -21.31 -4.91 24.79
N THR A 8 -22.01 -5.90 24.25
CA THR A 8 -21.87 -7.31 24.66
C THR A 8 -21.67 -8.20 23.44
N GLY A 9 -20.81 -9.20 23.57
CA GLY A 9 -20.80 -10.35 22.67
C GLY A 9 -21.86 -11.36 23.14
N ILE A 10 -22.52 -12.02 22.19
CA ILE A 10 -23.50 -13.08 22.46
C ILE A 10 -23.06 -14.30 21.66
N ASP A 11 -22.89 -15.43 22.33
CA ASP A 11 -22.81 -16.72 21.67
C ASP A 11 -24.22 -17.10 21.21
N ALA A 12 -24.45 -17.07 19.90
CA ALA A 12 -25.74 -17.36 19.30
C ALA A 12 -25.81 -18.77 18.71
N THR A 13 -24.88 -19.65 19.09
CA THR A 13 -24.85 -21.03 18.61
C THR A 13 -26.17 -21.72 18.93
N SER A 14 -26.82 -22.24 17.88
CA SER A 14 -28.14 -22.88 17.91
C SER A 14 -29.33 -21.96 18.22
N HIS A 15 -29.16 -20.68 18.52
CA HIS A 15 -30.27 -19.76 18.82
C HIS A 15 -31.32 -19.76 17.69
N ILE A 16 -32.60 -19.67 18.04
CA ILE A 16 -33.65 -19.40 17.06
C ILE A 16 -33.83 -17.89 16.90
N HIS A 17 -33.50 -17.38 15.72
CA HIS A 17 -33.76 -16.00 15.35
C HIS A 17 -35.01 -15.95 14.50
N LEU A 18 -36.05 -15.25 14.97
CA LEU A 18 -37.28 -15.04 14.21
C LEU A 18 -37.16 -13.76 13.37
N ILE A 19 -37.27 -13.87 12.06
CA ILE A 19 -37.19 -12.75 11.11
C ILE A 19 -38.57 -12.52 10.52
N VAL A 20 -39.12 -11.32 10.73
CA VAL A 20 -40.44 -10.91 10.22
C VAL A 20 -40.23 -9.89 9.10
N GLY A 21 -40.58 -10.29 7.87
CA GLY A 21 -40.46 -9.48 6.66
C GLY A 21 -39.68 -10.18 5.53
N TYR A 22 -39.83 -9.70 4.30
CA TYR A 22 -39.34 -10.37 3.07
C TYR A 22 -38.39 -9.52 2.20
N ASN A 23 -38.01 -8.34 2.69
CA ASN A 23 -37.17 -7.39 1.96
C ASN A 23 -35.68 -7.80 1.95
N PRO A 24 -34.80 -7.13 1.18
CA PRO A 24 -33.36 -7.45 1.16
C PRO A 24 -32.69 -7.39 2.54
N LEU A 25 -33.21 -6.56 3.45
CA LEU A 25 -32.72 -6.49 4.83
C LEU A 25 -32.99 -7.78 5.60
N ALA A 26 -34.13 -8.45 5.39
CA ALA A 26 -34.40 -9.78 5.96
C ALA A 26 -33.36 -10.80 5.48
N GLY A 27 -32.97 -10.75 4.19
CA GLY A 27 -31.87 -11.55 3.65
C GLY A 27 -30.54 -11.32 4.37
N ALA A 28 -30.21 -10.07 4.68
CA ALA A 28 -29.02 -9.73 5.44
C ALA A 28 -29.08 -10.23 6.90
N ARG A 29 -30.27 -10.18 7.54
CA ARG A 29 -30.48 -10.72 8.91
C ARG A 29 -30.36 -12.24 8.98
N CYS A 30 -30.95 -12.95 8.01
CA CYS A 30 -30.81 -14.41 7.90
C CYS A 30 -29.34 -14.80 7.70
N THR A 31 -28.65 -14.15 6.75
CA THR A 31 -27.23 -14.38 6.50
C THR A 31 -26.41 -14.19 7.76
N LYS A 32 -26.63 -13.09 8.49
CA LYS A 32 -25.85 -12.83 9.70
C LYS A 32 -26.15 -13.83 10.82
N SER A 33 -27.39 -14.28 10.92
CA SER A 33 -27.79 -15.30 11.90
C SER A 33 -27.07 -16.62 11.64
N ILE A 34 -26.99 -17.06 10.39
CA ILE A 34 -26.28 -18.28 9.99
C ILE A 34 -24.78 -18.17 10.27
N GLU A 35 -24.15 -17.03 9.94
CA GLU A 35 -22.72 -16.80 10.21
C GLU A 35 -22.33 -16.93 11.68
N VAL A 36 -23.26 -16.65 12.61
CA VAL A 36 -23.03 -16.74 14.06
C VAL A 36 -23.54 -18.06 14.66
N GLY A 37 -23.96 -19.02 13.83
CA GLY A 37 -24.44 -20.33 14.26
C GLY A 37 -25.91 -20.37 14.71
N ALA A 38 -26.67 -19.31 14.53
CA ALA A 38 -28.10 -19.27 14.82
C ALA A 38 -28.93 -19.85 13.65
N LYS A 39 -30.12 -20.34 13.96
CA LYS A 39 -31.10 -20.90 13.02
C LYS A 39 -32.19 -19.86 12.73
N PRO A 40 -32.17 -19.22 11.55
CA PRO A 40 -33.18 -18.25 11.18
C PRO A 40 -34.52 -18.90 10.78
N ILE A 41 -35.61 -18.42 11.36
CA ILE A 41 -36.99 -18.72 10.94
C ILE A 41 -37.58 -17.45 10.33
N LEU A 42 -37.96 -17.52 9.06
CA LEU A 42 -38.56 -16.40 8.32
C LEU A 42 -40.08 -16.50 8.37
N ILE A 43 -40.76 -15.45 8.84
CA ILE A 43 -42.21 -15.28 8.70
C ILE A 43 -42.48 -14.27 7.60
N ALA A 44 -43.10 -14.72 6.52
CA ALA A 44 -43.60 -13.88 5.45
C ALA A 44 -44.77 -14.56 4.72
N PRO A 45 -45.82 -13.82 4.31
CA PRO A 45 -46.94 -14.38 3.54
C PRO A 45 -46.50 -15.05 2.23
N GLU A 46 -47.21 -16.09 1.80
CA GLU A 46 -46.91 -16.80 0.54
C GLU A 46 -46.97 -15.92 -0.71
N SER A 47 -47.78 -14.86 -0.67
CA SER A 47 -47.90 -13.86 -1.74
C SER A 47 -46.71 -12.89 -1.83
N SER A 48 -45.73 -12.98 -0.92
CA SER A 48 -44.61 -12.05 -0.87
C SER A 48 -43.55 -12.42 -1.91
N GLU A 49 -43.15 -11.45 -2.72
CA GLU A 49 -42.02 -11.61 -3.63
C GLU A 49 -40.71 -11.61 -2.82
N LEU A 50 -40.10 -12.79 -2.65
CA LEU A 50 -38.87 -12.95 -1.90
C LEU A 50 -37.67 -12.45 -2.70
N HIS A 51 -36.76 -11.75 -2.02
CA HIS A 51 -35.48 -11.39 -2.62
C HIS A 51 -34.66 -12.66 -2.94
N TYR A 52 -33.97 -12.69 -4.08
CA TYR A 52 -33.26 -13.88 -4.59
C TYR A 52 -32.30 -14.53 -3.56
N THR A 53 -31.64 -13.73 -2.72
CA THR A 53 -30.74 -14.23 -1.66
C THR A 53 -31.46 -15.04 -0.60
N LEU A 54 -32.70 -14.68 -0.27
CA LEU A 54 -33.53 -15.41 0.69
C LEU A 54 -34.02 -16.70 0.06
N GLN A 55 -34.52 -16.63 -1.18
CA GLN A 55 -35.02 -17.80 -1.90
C GLN A 55 -33.94 -18.89 -1.99
N LYS A 56 -32.72 -18.54 -2.42
CA LYS A 56 -31.60 -19.48 -2.47
C LYS A 56 -31.34 -20.19 -1.15
N ARG A 57 -31.39 -19.47 -0.02
CA ARG A 57 -31.12 -20.04 1.31
C ARG A 57 -32.26 -20.91 1.85
N ILE A 58 -33.49 -20.60 1.44
CA ILE A 58 -34.65 -21.44 1.74
C ILE A 58 -34.56 -22.75 0.95
N GLU A 59 -34.18 -22.68 -0.33
CA GLU A 59 -33.97 -23.85 -1.19
C GLU A 59 -32.84 -24.76 -0.69
N THR A 60 -31.75 -24.18 -0.16
CA THR A 60 -30.66 -24.96 0.47
C THR A 60 -31.01 -25.47 1.87
N GLY A 61 -32.19 -25.15 2.41
CA GLY A 61 -32.63 -25.59 3.74
C GLY A 61 -31.97 -24.87 4.93
N GLU A 62 -31.24 -23.78 4.69
CA GLU A 62 -30.57 -23.01 5.74
C GLU A 62 -31.54 -22.07 6.50
N VAL A 63 -32.64 -21.67 5.85
CA VAL A 63 -33.66 -20.79 6.41
C VAL A 63 -35.01 -21.51 6.35
N GLN A 64 -35.67 -21.64 7.49
CA GLN A 64 -37.03 -22.16 7.54
C GLN A 64 -38.03 -21.05 7.23
N TRP A 65 -38.76 -21.16 6.13
CA TRP A 65 -39.80 -20.19 5.77
C TRP A 65 -41.19 -20.67 6.21
N LEU A 66 -41.80 -19.91 7.13
CA LEU A 66 -43.19 -20.03 7.52
C LEU A 66 -44.03 -19.09 6.65
N LYS A 67 -44.76 -19.69 5.71
CA LYS A 67 -45.61 -19.02 4.72
C LYS A 67 -46.91 -18.47 5.34
N LYS A 68 -46.79 -17.61 6.35
CA LYS A 68 -47.94 -17.05 7.06
C LYS A 68 -47.67 -15.61 7.50
N SER A 69 -48.72 -14.94 7.97
CA SER A 69 -48.61 -13.69 8.72
C SER A 69 -48.14 -13.97 10.14
N PHE A 70 -47.52 -12.97 10.77
CA PHE A 70 -47.08 -13.06 12.16
C PHE A 70 -48.28 -13.20 13.12
N GLU A 71 -48.18 -14.11 14.08
CA GLU A 71 -49.13 -14.33 15.17
C GLU A 71 -48.43 -14.18 16.52
N ASP A 72 -49.11 -13.63 17.53
CA ASP A 72 -48.51 -13.35 18.84
C ASP A 72 -47.91 -14.58 19.53
N ASN A 73 -48.42 -15.79 19.23
CA ASN A 73 -47.92 -17.03 19.82
C ASN A 73 -46.60 -17.51 19.17
N ASP A 74 -46.22 -16.96 18.01
CA ASP A 74 -45.00 -17.37 17.28
C ASP A 74 -43.74 -17.16 18.10
N VAL A 75 -43.68 -16.07 18.86
CA VAL A 75 -42.54 -15.77 19.74
C VAL A 75 -42.40 -16.73 20.92
N MET A 76 -43.45 -17.49 21.25
CA MET A 76 -43.48 -18.45 22.37
C MET A 76 -43.52 -19.92 21.92
N THR A 77 -43.63 -20.21 20.62
CA THR A 77 -43.80 -21.58 20.12
C THR A 77 -42.73 -22.04 19.14
N LEU A 78 -42.03 -21.10 18.48
CA LEU A 78 -41.07 -21.41 17.43
C LEU A 78 -39.62 -21.53 17.93
N GLY A 79 -39.37 -21.26 19.20
CA GLY A 79 -38.05 -21.32 19.82
C GLY A 79 -37.59 -22.74 20.15
N ARG A 80 -36.47 -22.84 20.87
CA ARG A 80 -35.87 -24.12 21.27
C ARG A 80 -36.60 -24.75 22.44
N GLU A 81 -36.67 -26.07 22.46
CA GLU A 81 -37.36 -26.80 23.54
C GLU A 81 -36.74 -26.57 24.91
N GLU A 82 -35.41 -26.42 24.98
CA GLU A 82 -34.64 -26.19 26.21
C GLU A 82 -35.01 -24.88 26.95
N ILE A 83 -35.57 -23.89 26.25
CA ILE A 83 -36.04 -22.63 26.83
C ILE A 83 -37.56 -22.48 26.74
N GLY A 84 -38.29 -23.60 26.70
CA GLY A 84 -39.75 -23.60 26.68
C GLY A 84 -40.35 -23.07 25.38
N ARG A 85 -39.64 -23.25 24.25
CA ARG A 85 -40.04 -22.84 22.89
C ARG A 85 -40.16 -21.33 22.66
N VAL A 86 -39.60 -20.53 23.55
CA VAL A 86 -39.46 -19.07 23.36
C VAL A 86 -38.33 -18.78 22.37
N VAL A 87 -38.54 -17.87 21.42
CA VAL A 87 -37.51 -17.48 20.46
C VAL A 87 -36.41 -16.64 21.12
N ASP A 88 -35.16 -16.81 20.68
CA ASP A 88 -33.99 -16.15 21.31
C ASP A 88 -33.87 -14.68 20.90
N ALA A 89 -34.28 -14.33 19.67
CA ALA A 89 -34.31 -12.95 19.20
C ALA A 89 -35.31 -12.75 18.06
N VAL A 90 -35.87 -11.53 17.94
CA VAL A 90 -36.79 -11.14 16.87
C VAL A 90 -36.21 -9.98 16.05
N PHE A 91 -36.19 -10.13 14.73
CA PHE A 91 -35.78 -9.11 13.78
C PHE A 91 -36.98 -8.71 12.91
N VAL A 92 -37.48 -7.50 13.09
CA VAL A 92 -38.54 -6.93 12.26
C VAL A 92 -37.90 -6.07 11.18
N THR A 93 -38.09 -6.43 9.93
CA THR A 93 -37.53 -5.68 8.79
C THR A 93 -38.53 -4.79 8.09
N SER A 94 -39.80 -4.83 8.49
CA SER A 94 -40.79 -3.79 8.20
C SER A 94 -40.34 -2.44 8.78
N GLY A 95 -40.60 -1.36 8.05
CA GLY A 95 -40.22 -0.01 8.48
C GLY A 95 -41.06 0.50 9.67
N PRO A 96 -40.68 1.64 10.28
CA PRO A 96 -41.31 2.18 11.50
C PRO A 96 -42.78 2.57 11.36
N ARG A 97 -43.28 2.71 10.13
CA ARG A 97 -44.67 3.10 9.84
C ARG A 97 -45.64 1.92 9.86
N ASP A 98 -45.13 0.70 9.89
CA ASP A 98 -45.96 -0.50 9.98
C ASP A 98 -46.45 -0.68 11.44
N PRO A 99 -47.78 -0.59 11.70
CA PRO A 99 -48.33 -0.76 13.05
C PRO A 99 -47.91 -2.08 13.71
N LEU A 100 -47.69 -3.13 12.90
CA LEU A 100 -47.26 -4.44 13.34
C LEU A 100 -45.86 -4.39 13.99
N SER A 101 -44.98 -3.49 13.55
CA SER A 101 -43.65 -3.34 14.15
C SER A 101 -43.70 -2.85 15.61
N ALA A 102 -44.60 -1.93 15.92
CA ALA A 102 -44.80 -1.44 17.28
C ALA A 102 -45.41 -2.51 18.18
N HIS A 103 -46.39 -3.25 17.66
CA HIS A 103 -47.02 -4.38 18.36
C HIS A 103 -46.02 -5.49 18.69
N ILE A 104 -45.23 -5.97 17.72
CA ILE A 104 -44.19 -6.97 17.93
C ILE A 104 -43.16 -6.48 18.96
N SER A 105 -42.72 -5.22 18.87
CA SER A 105 -41.78 -4.63 19.82
C SER A 105 -42.33 -4.68 21.26
N GLN A 106 -43.58 -4.29 21.47
CA GLN A 106 -44.22 -4.30 22.78
C GLN A 106 -44.41 -5.73 23.32
N LEU A 107 -44.83 -6.67 22.48
CA LEU A 107 -44.97 -8.07 22.81
C LEU A 107 -43.62 -8.69 23.25
N CYS A 108 -42.56 -8.44 22.49
CA CYS A 108 -41.22 -8.91 22.81
C CYS A 108 -40.71 -8.32 24.13
N LYS A 109 -40.87 -7.00 24.32
CA LYS A 109 -40.48 -6.32 25.57
C LYS A 109 -41.21 -6.88 26.79
N ARG A 110 -42.51 -7.14 26.68
CA ARG A 110 -43.32 -7.74 27.75
C ARG A 110 -42.81 -9.13 28.16
N ASN A 111 -42.38 -9.92 27.18
CA ASN A 111 -41.89 -11.29 27.40
C ASN A 111 -40.36 -11.38 27.57
N ARG A 112 -39.65 -10.24 27.67
CA ARG A 112 -38.19 -10.14 27.78
C ARG A 112 -37.42 -10.77 26.60
N ILE A 113 -38.02 -10.76 25.42
CA ILE A 113 -37.41 -11.25 24.19
C ILE A 113 -36.64 -10.10 23.52
N PRO A 114 -35.36 -10.28 23.16
CA PRO A 114 -34.60 -9.30 22.38
C PRO A 114 -35.27 -9.01 21.03
N VAL A 115 -35.46 -7.73 20.70
CA VAL A 115 -36.09 -7.29 19.45
C VAL A 115 -35.28 -6.18 18.78
N ASN A 116 -35.08 -6.31 17.47
CA ASN A 116 -34.49 -5.30 16.61
C ASN A 116 -35.47 -4.95 15.49
N VAL A 117 -35.87 -3.68 15.40
CA VAL A 117 -36.75 -3.16 14.36
C VAL A 117 -35.96 -2.24 13.43
N ALA A 118 -36.06 -2.47 12.13
CA ALA A 118 -35.39 -1.67 11.11
C ALA A 118 -35.81 -0.19 11.18
N ASP A 119 -34.83 0.70 11.08
CA ASP A 119 -35.01 2.16 11.07
C ASP A 119 -35.80 2.75 12.26
N ALA A 120 -35.96 1.99 13.36
CA ALA A 120 -36.78 2.35 14.50
C ALA A 120 -36.06 2.09 15.84
N SER A 121 -34.99 2.84 16.11
CA SER A 121 -34.16 2.63 17.30
C SER A 121 -34.91 2.68 18.64
N SER A 122 -36.00 3.44 18.74
CA SER A 122 -36.88 3.50 19.93
C SER A 122 -37.67 2.21 20.19
N LEU A 123 -37.89 1.40 19.16
CA LEU A 123 -38.59 0.11 19.25
C LEU A 123 -37.64 -1.05 19.56
N CYS A 124 -36.33 -0.86 19.42
CA CYS A 124 -35.34 -1.90 19.67
C CYS A 124 -35.04 -2.07 21.17
N THR A 125 -34.72 -3.30 21.57
CA THR A 125 -34.05 -3.59 22.87
C THR A 125 -32.54 -3.81 22.69
N PHE A 126 -32.09 -4.09 21.47
CA PHE A 126 -30.67 -4.14 21.10
C PHE A 126 -30.41 -3.56 19.70
N SER A 127 -29.18 -3.13 19.46
CA SER A 127 -28.76 -2.58 18.17
C SER A 127 -27.63 -3.43 17.58
N LEU A 128 -27.69 -3.66 16.27
CA LEU A 128 -26.62 -4.33 15.55
C LEU A 128 -25.47 -3.36 15.26
N LEU A 129 -24.25 -3.82 15.53
CA LEU A 129 -23.03 -3.03 15.40
C LEU A 129 -22.51 -3.04 13.96
N SER A 130 -21.68 -2.04 13.63
CA SER A 130 -20.80 -2.16 12.46
C SER A 130 -19.64 -3.09 12.84
N THR A 131 -19.65 -4.32 12.34
CA THR A 131 -18.68 -5.35 12.73
C THR A 131 -17.61 -5.60 11.68
N TYR A 132 -16.39 -5.85 12.16
CA TYR A 132 -15.27 -6.44 11.43
C TYR A 132 -14.94 -7.79 12.09
N THR A 133 -14.66 -8.80 11.27
CA THR A 133 -14.40 -10.17 11.72
C THR A 133 -13.21 -10.74 10.96
N ASP A 134 -12.23 -11.24 11.69
CA ASP A 134 -11.04 -11.96 11.19
C ASP A 134 -10.80 -13.19 12.08
N GLY A 135 -11.29 -14.35 11.64
CA GLY A 135 -11.33 -15.55 12.47
C GLY A 135 -12.01 -15.30 13.83
N PRO A 136 -11.35 -15.61 14.98
CA PRO A 136 -11.89 -15.36 16.32
C PRO A 136 -11.85 -13.87 16.74
N LEU A 137 -11.14 -13.01 16.02
CA LEU A 137 -11.08 -11.58 16.32
C LEU A 137 -12.33 -10.89 15.76
N GLN A 138 -13.07 -10.22 16.64
CA GLN A 138 -14.23 -9.42 16.25
C GLN A 138 -14.13 -8.01 16.84
N ILE A 139 -14.49 -7.01 16.04
CA ILE A 139 -14.55 -5.61 16.44
C ILE A 139 -15.91 -5.06 16.08
N GLY A 140 -16.62 -4.53 17.08
CA GLY A 140 -17.92 -3.87 16.89
C GLY A 140 -17.83 -2.37 17.15
N VAL A 141 -18.36 -1.56 16.23
CA VAL A 141 -18.43 -0.09 16.37
C VAL A 141 -19.89 0.37 16.42
N THR A 142 -20.23 1.14 17.45
CA THR A 142 -21.54 1.82 17.59
C THR A 142 -21.36 3.33 17.72
N THR A 143 -22.36 4.07 17.26
CA THR A 143 -22.56 5.50 17.54
C THR A 143 -23.85 5.74 18.33
N ASN A 144 -24.37 4.70 19.02
CA ASN A 144 -25.65 4.71 19.72
C ASN A 144 -26.81 5.25 18.86
N GLY A 145 -26.85 4.81 17.59
CA GLY A 145 -27.87 5.22 16.62
C GLY A 145 -27.70 6.64 16.05
N ARG A 146 -26.63 7.38 16.39
CA ARG A 146 -26.42 8.77 15.96
C ARG A 146 -25.71 8.93 14.61
N GLY A 147 -25.17 7.85 14.04
CA GLY A 147 -24.51 7.92 12.72
C GLY A 147 -24.03 6.57 12.19
N CYS A 148 -24.87 5.87 11.43
CA CYS A 148 -24.57 4.56 10.84
C CYS A 148 -23.44 4.62 9.78
N LYS A 149 -23.35 5.72 9.02
CA LYS A 149 -22.26 5.93 8.06
C LYS A 149 -20.92 6.18 8.76
N LEU A 150 -20.95 6.90 9.89
CA LEU A 150 -19.75 7.21 10.68
C LEU A 150 -19.20 5.96 11.37
N SER A 151 -20.05 5.13 11.99
CA SER A 151 -19.61 3.86 12.58
C SER A 151 -18.94 2.96 11.54
N SER A 152 -19.51 2.90 10.32
CA SER A 152 -18.94 2.15 9.20
C SER A 152 -17.62 2.71 8.66
N ARG A 153 -17.39 4.03 8.79
CA ARG A 153 -16.09 4.66 8.45
C ARG A 153 -15.05 4.34 9.53
N ILE A 154 -15.39 4.51 10.80
CA ILE A 154 -14.50 4.21 11.94
C ILE A 154 -14.07 2.74 11.89
N ARG A 155 -15.00 1.81 11.68
CA ARG A 155 -14.68 0.39 11.51
C ARG A 155 -13.65 0.15 10.40
N ARG A 156 -13.80 0.81 9.23
CA ARG A 156 -12.87 0.65 8.10
C ARG A 156 -11.46 1.14 8.45
N GLU A 157 -11.36 2.28 9.14
CA GLU A 157 -10.08 2.82 9.61
C GLU A 157 -9.39 1.84 10.55
N ILE A 158 -10.12 1.33 11.54
CA ILE A 158 -9.62 0.32 12.48
C ILE A 158 -9.16 -0.92 11.71
N ALA A 159 -10.00 -1.48 10.84
CA ALA A 159 -9.67 -2.66 10.05
C ALA A 159 -8.41 -2.46 9.17
N SER A 160 -8.22 -1.27 8.58
CA SER A 160 -7.02 -0.98 7.78
C SER A 160 -5.74 -0.85 8.60
N SER A 161 -5.86 -0.53 9.89
CA SER A 161 -4.71 -0.39 10.80
C SER A 161 -4.20 -1.73 11.35
N LEU A 162 -5.02 -2.78 11.29
CA LEU A 162 -4.68 -4.09 11.84
C LEU A 162 -3.69 -4.84 10.92
N PRO A 163 -2.70 -5.54 11.49
CA PRO A 163 -1.84 -6.44 10.72
C PRO A 163 -2.65 -7.55 10.04
N LYS A 164 -2.16 -8.03 8.89
CA LYS A 164 -2.70 -9.24 8.25
C LYS A 164 -2.45 -10.45 9.15
N ASN A 165 -3.35 -11.44 9.12
CA ASN A 165 -3.27 -12.71 9.88
C ASN A 165 -3.33 -12.57 11.41
N LEU A 166 -3.83 -11.45 11.91
CA LEU A 166 -4.00 -11.26 13.35
C LEU A 166 -5.04 -12.24 13.91
N GLY A 167 -6.13 -12.51 13.18
CA GLY A 167 -7.15 -13.49 13.57
C GLY A 167 -6.58 -14.91 13.76
N GLU A 168 -5.73 -15.37 12.83
CA GLU A 168 -5.06 -16.67 12.94
C GLU A 168 -4.14 -16.73 14.17
N SER A 169 -3.46 -15.63 14.47
CA SER A 169 -2.58 -15.54 15.64
C SER A 169 -3.37 -15.56 16.95
N CYS A 170 -4.55 -14.93 16.99
CA CYS A 170 -5.48 -15.06 18.12
C CYS A 170 -5.90 -16.52 18.35
N LEU A 171 -6.17 -17.27 17.28
CA LEU A 171 -6.51 -18.69 17.37
C LEU A 171 -5.34 -19.52 17.93
N ARG A 172 -4.13 -19.32 17.40
CA ARG A 172 -2.91 -20.00 17.88
C ARG A 172 -2.67 -19.75 19.37
N LEU A 173 -2.65 -18.49 19.79
CA LEU A 173 -2.47 -18.11 21.21
C LEU A 173 -3.56 -18.69 22.11
N GLY A 174 -4.81 -18.76 21.62
CA GLY A 174 -5.91 -19.41 22.34
C GLY A 174 -5.74 -20.93 22.48
N THR A 175 -5.26 -21.62 21.45
CA THR A 175 -4.95 -23.05 21.49
C THR A 175 -3.79 -23.33 22.45
N ILE A 176 -2.76 -22.49 22.46
CA ILE A 176 -1.64 -22.59 23.41
C ILE A 176 -2.13 -22.43 24.83
N ARG A 177 -2.98 -21.43 25.09
CA ARG A 177 -3.58 -21.24 26.41
C ARG A 177 -4.29 -22.50 26.90
N ARG A 178 -5.10 -23.13 26.04
CA ARG A 178 -5.80 -24.38 26.36
C ARG A 178 -4.83 -25.52 26.62
N ARG A 179 -3.82 -25.69 25.77
CA ARG A 179 -2.80 -26.72 25.95
C ARG A 179 -2.05 -26.58 27.27
N ILE A 180 -1.66 -25.35 27.66
CA ILE A 180 -1.04 -25.09 28.96
C ILE A 180 -1.97 -25.51 30.09
N GLN A 181 -3.26 -25.15 30.00
CA GLN A 181 -4.27 -25.52 31.01
C GLN A 181 -4.47 -27.04 31.10
N GLU A 182 -4.52 -27.73 29.97
CA GLU A 182 -4.68 -29.20 29.90
C GLU A 182 -3.45 -29.93 30.45
N GLU A 183 -2.23 -29.53 30.05
CA GLU A 183 -0.98 -30.08 30.58
C GLU A 183 -0.84 -29.83 32.09
N ASP A 184 -1.19 -28.63 32.57
CA ASP A 184 -1.20 -28.30 34.01
C ASP A 184 -2.24 -29.12 34.77
N HIS A 185 -3.41 -29.38 34.18
CA HIS A 185 -4.46 -30.19 34.81
C HIS A 185 -4.06 -31.66 34.92
N LEU A 186 -3.49 -32.23 33.85
CA LEU A 186 -2.99 -33.61 33.84
C LEU A 186 -1.85 -33.82 34.84
N ALA A 187 -0.88 -32.90 34.91
CA ALA A 187 0.21 -32.96 35.87
C ALA A 187 -0.28 -32.99 37.33
N HIS A 188 -1.35 -32.23 37.62
CA HIS A 188 -1.97 -32.22 38.95
C HIS A 188 -2.70 -33.53 39.27
N LEU A 189 -3.36 -34.15 38.29
CA LEU A 189 -4.02 -35.45 38.48
C LEU A 189 -3.01 -36.57 38.72
N THR A 190 -1.87 -36.58 38.00
CA THR A 190 -0.79 -37.55 38.23
C THR A 190 -0.15 -37.37 39.61
N ALA A 191 0.07 -36.12 40.06
CA ALA A 191 0.63 -35.87 41.39
C ALA A 191 -0.33 -36.27 42.53
N ALA A 192 -1.64 -36.12 42.33
CA ALA A 192 -2.64 -36.55 43.30
C ALA A 192 -2.88 -38.07 43.32
N GLY A 193 -2.67 -38.77 42.20
CA GLY A 193 -2.81 -40.22 42.08
C GLY A 193 -1.63 -41.02 42.62
N ASP A 194 -0.42 -40.46 42.64
CA ASP A 194 0.78 -41.09 43.22
C ASP A 194 0.74 -41.16 44.76
N LEU A 195 -0.21 -40.48 45.43
CA LEU A 195 -0.42 -40.60 46.88
C LEU A 195 -1.21 -41.85 47.28
N GLU A 196 -1.83 -42.58 46.34
CA GLU A 196 -2.63 -43.78 46.64
C GLU A 196 -1.98 -45.11 46.20
N ASN A 197 -0.86 -45.10 45.48
CA ASN A 197 -0.16 -46.32 45.04
C ASN A 197 1.36 -46.22 45.29
N GLU A 198 1.79 -46.28 46.54
CA GLU A 198 3.19 -46.56 46.88
C GLU A 198 3.45 -48.07 46.99
N GLU A 199 3.36 -48.83 45.90
CA GLU A 199 4.05 -50.13 45.81
C GLU A 199 4.67 -50.34 44.41
N GLU A 200 6.01 -50.28 44.39
CA GLU A 200 6.93 -50.99 43.50
C GLU A 200 7.22 -50.51 42.04
N ILE A 201 8.48 -50.04 41.86
CA ILE A 201 9.50 -50.46 40.86
C ILE A 201 10.12 -49.39 39.92
N ASP A 202 11.47 -49.40 39.98
CA ASP A 202 12.56 -49.01 39.06
C ASP A 202 13.07 -47.55 38.97
N GLN A 203 14.29 -47.38 39.47
CA GLN A 203 15.03 -46.12 39.58
C GLN A 203 15.90 -45.89 38.33
N SER A 204 15.49 -44.94 37.48
CA SER A 204 16.39 -44.28 36.53
C SER A 204 16.86 -42.93 37.08
N SER A 205 18.15 -42.63 36.89
CA SER A 205 18.96 -41.62 37.58
C SER A 205 18.65 -40.15 37.25
N THR A 206 17.38 -39.75 37.30
CA THR A 206 16.92 -38.34 37.27
C THR A 206 16.24 -37.92 38.58
N PHE A 207 16.37 -38.75 39.63
CA PHE A 207 15.55 -38.75 40.84
C PHE A 207 16.08 -37.90 42.01
N ASN A 208 16.81 -36.81 41.76
CA ASN A 208 17.28 -35.91 42.84
C ASN A 208 16.87 -34.46 42.61
N LYS A 209 15.66 -34.23 42.11
CA LYS A 209 15.01 -32.93 42.23
C LYS A 209 13.63 -33.14 42.81
N LEU A 210 13.51 -32.92 44.12
CA LEU A 210 12.21 -32.89 44.80
C LEU A 210 11.40 -31.77 44.13
N ILE A 211 10.37 -32.13 43.36
CA ILE A 211 9.41 -31.17 42.80
C ILE A 211 8.23 -31.17 43.77
N THR A 212 8.09 -30.10 44.55
CA THR A 212 6.98 -29.98 45.51
C THR A 212 5.69 -29.57 44.78
N GLU A 213 4.51 -29.80 45.38
CA GLU A 213 3.25 -29.26 44.86
C GLU A 213 3.31 -27.73 44.66
N ALA A 214 4.02 -27.03 45.55
CA ALA A 214 4.29 -25.61 45.42
C ALA A 214 5.13 -25.24 44.17
N ASP A 215 6.04 -26.12 43.74
CA ASP A 215 6.84 -25.91 42.52
C ASP A 215 6.03 -26.09 41.24
N LEU A 216 5.06 -27.03 41.23
CA LEU A 216 4.11 -27.27 40.15
C LEU A 216 3.11 -26.10 40.03
N ASP A 217 2.53 -25.64 41.13
CA ASP A 217 1.65 -24.47 41.14
C ASP A 217 2.39 -23.17 40.77
N ALA A 218 3.65 -23.04 41.19
CA ALA A 218 4.50 -21.95 40.74
C ALA A 218 4.81 -22.05 39.23
N ALA A 219 4.99 -23.26 38.67
CA ALA A 219 5.22 -23.47 37.23
C ALA A 219 4.00 -23.12 36.38
N LYS A 220 2.81 -23.54 36.83
CA LYS A 220 1.50 -23.19 36.25
C LYS A 220 1.30 -21.68 36.16
N ASN A 221 1.54 -20.98 37.27
CA ASN A 221 1.45 -19.52 37.33
C ASN A 221 2.50 -18.82 36.45
N ARG A 222 3.65 -19.45 36.19
CA ARG A 222 4.72 -18.91 35.33
C ARG A 222 4.38 -18.98 33.84
N ARG A 223 3.92 -20.14 33.34
CA ARG A 223 3.58 -20.32 31.91
C ARG A 223 2.42 -19.44 31.47
N MET A 224 1.37 -19.35 32.29
CA MET A 224 0.23 -18.47 32.03
C MET A 224 0.61 -16.98 32.09
N ARG A 225 1.43 -16.58 33.07
CA ARG A 225 1.94 -15.20 33.19
C ARG A 225 2.81 -14.80 31.99
N TRP A 226 3.65 -15.70 31.50
CA TRP A 226 4.46 -15.47 30.29
C TRP A 226 3.58 -15.23 29.06
N LEU A 227 2.55 -16.06 28.84
CA LEU A 227 1.62 -15.88 27.72
C LEU A 227 0.91 -14.53 27.80
N SER A 228 0.49 -14.12 29.01
CA SER A 228 -0.07 -12.78 29.24
C SER A 228 0.91 -11.65 28.90
N GLN A 229 2.18 -11.77 29.30
CA GLN A 229 3.20 -10.77 28.99
C GLN A 229 3.45 -10.62 27.49
N ILE A 230 3.45 -11.72 26.73
CA ILE A 230 3.58 -11.63 25.27
C ILE A 230 2.40 -10.88 24.65
N CYS A 231 1.17 -11.24 25.04
CA CYS A 231 -0.03 -10.59 24.52
C CYS A 231 -0.09 -9.09 24.88
N GLU A 232 0.48 -8.70 26.02
CA GLU A 232 0.45 -7.32 26.51
C GLU A 232 1.56 -6.44 25.92
N TYR A 233 2.80 -6.95 25.85
CA TYR A 233 3.97 -6.14 25.53
C TYR A 233 4.46 -6.27 24.09
N TRP A 234 4.08 -7.30 23.34
CA TRP A 234 4.53 -7.44 21.95
C TRP A 234 3.69 -6.60 20.97
N PRO A 235 4.32 -5.93 19.99
CA PRO A 235 3.58 -5.24 18.94
C PRO A 235 2.67 -6.19 18.15
N LEU A 236 1.47 -5.73 17.76
CA LEU A 236 0.50 -6.54 17.02
C LEU A 236 1.07 -7.17 15.73
N ARG A 237 1.93 -6.44 15.01
CA ARG A 237 2.58 -6.97 13.78
C ARG A 237 3.44 -8.19 14.07
N ARG A 238 4.07 -8.23 15.24
CA ARG A 238 4.92 -9.33 15.67
C ARG A 238 4.08 -10.52 16.12
N LEU A 239 3.02 -10.27 16.89
CA LEU A 239 2.06 -11.33 17.25
C LEU A 239 1.49 -11.99 15.99
N ALA A 240 1.17 -11.18 14.97
CA ALA A 240 0.68 -11.64 13.68
C ALA A 240 1.65 -12.53 12.88
N SER A 241 2.94 -12.50 13.19
CA SER A 241 3.99 -13.27 12.49
C SER A 241 4.50 -14.49 13.26
N ILE A 242 3.95 -14.78 14.45
CA ILE A 242 4.40 -15.91 15.27
C ILE A 242 4.00 -17.23 14.62
N THR A 243 4.94 -18.17 14.51
CA THR A 243 4.69 -19.55 14.09
C THR A 243 4.56 -20.50 15.30
N ASP A 244 3.95 -21.67 15.09
CA ASP A 244 3.81 -22.68 16.14
C ASP A 244 5.19 -23.16 16.67
N SER A 245 6.20 -23.22 15.80
CA SER A 245 7.57 -23.58 16.19
C SER A 245 8.23 -22.53 17.08
N ASP A 246 7.98 -21.24 16.82
CA ASP A 246 8.52 -20.15 17.65
C ASP A 246 7.93 -20.23 19.06
N VAL A 247 6.64 -20.51 19.16
CA VAL A 247 5.96 -20.66 20.46
C VAL A 247 6.53 -21.85 21.22
N ASP A 248 6.61 -23.03 20.60
CA ASP A 248 7.13 -24.24 21.23
C ASP A 248 8.57 -24.02 21.74
N SER A 249 9.39 -23.33 20.96
CA SER A 249 10.75 -22.97 21.35
C SER A 249 10.76 -22.06 22.59
N VAL A 250 9.89 -21.05 22.64
CA VAL A 250 9.88 -20.13 23.77
C VAL A 250 9.31 -20.80 25.03
N LEU A 251 8.24 -21.59 24.91
CA LEU A 251 7.69 -22.37 26.03
C LEU A 251 8.74 -23.31 26.63
N ARG A 252 9.52 -24.01 25.79
CA ARG A 252 10.62 -24.88 26.25
C ARG A 252 11.74 -24.11 26.93
N SER A 253 12.12 -22.94 26.40
CA SER A 253 13.18 -22.10 26.98
C SER A 253 12.83 -21.55 28.38
N TYR A 254 11.54 -21.30 28.62
CA TYR A 254 11.05 -20.81 29.92
C TYR A 254 10.85 -21.92 30.94
N ALA A 255 10.60 -23.16 30.49
CA ALA A 255 10.52 -24.34 31.37
C ALA A 255 11.89 -24.73 31.97
N THR A 256 13.00 -24.41 31.29
CA THR A 256 14.35 -24.81 31.69
C THR A 256 15.09 -23.80 32.57
N ASN A 257 14.75 -22.50 32.55
CA ASN A 257 15.44 -21.45 33.33
C ASN A 257 14.49 -20.55 34.15
N PRO A 258 14.32 -20.80 35.46
CA PRO A 258 13.32 -20.13 36.30
C PRO A 258 13.71 -18.74 36.87
N SER A 259 14.96 -18.28 36.71
CA SER A 259 15.48 -17.06 37.36
C SER A 259 15.77 -15.89 36.41
N THR A 260 15.45 -16.02 35.13
CA THR A 260 15.76 -14.99 34.14
C THR A 260 14.50 -14.28 33.66
N SER A 261 14.19 -13.16 34.29
CA SER A 261 13.47 -12.04 33.67
C SER A 261 14.36 -11.31 32.65
N THR A 262 15.19 -12.02 31.87
CA THR A 262 15.89 -11.39 30.76
C THR A 262 14.86 -11.09 29.68
N PRO A 263 14.92 -9.91 29.02
CA PRO A 263 14.19 -9.70 27.79
C PRO A 263 14.55 -10.87 26.88
N LEU A 264 13.54 -11.54 26.31
CA LEU A 264 13.78 -12.56 25.29
C LEU A 264 14.87 -12.06 24.33
N ASP A 265 15.85 -12.89 23.99
CA ASP A 265 16.81 -12.54 22.95
C ASP A 265 16.06 -12.51 21.60
N THR A 266 15.46 -11.35 21.31
CA THR A 266 14.59 -11.13 20.16
C THR A 266 15.40 -10.95 18.89
N SER A 267 16.73 -10.93 18.97
CA SER A 267 17.61 -10.83 17.81
C SER A 267 17.33 -11.93 16.78
N SER A 268 17.01 -13.15 17.24
CA SER A 268 16.65 -14.30 16.39
C SER A 268 15.23 -14.22 15.77
N LEU A 269 14.30 -13.46 16.36
CA LEU A 269 12.97 -13.20 15.82
C LEU A 269 12.94 -11.95 14.92
N ASP A 270 13.70 -10.90 15.28
CA ASP A 270 13.88 -9.69 14.46
C ASP A 270 14.70 -9.99 13.19
N SER A 271 15.60 -10.99 13.24
CA SER A 271 16.25 -11.56 12.05
C SER A 271 15.36 -12.54 11.26
N ARG A 272 14.34 -13.14 11.90
CA ARG A 272 13.28 -13.95 11.27
C ARG A 272 12.06 -13.15 10.82
N VAL A 273 11.99 -11.84 11.09
CA VAL A 273 11.42 -10.90 10.11
C VAL A 273 12.38 -10.95 8.94
N SER A 274 12.37 -12.08 8.22
CA SER A 274 13.32 -12.35 7.17
C SER A 274 13.19 -11.18 6.22
N LYS A 275 14.28 -10.43 6.05
CA LYS A 275 14.47 -9.63 4.85
C LYS A 275 14.41 -10.65 3.73
N HIS A 276 13.20 -10.92 3.24
CA HIS A 276 13.00 -11.78 2.11
C HIS A 276 13.84 -11.15 1.00
N PRO A 277 14.71 -11.93 0.32
CA PRO A 277 15.49 -11.40 -0.78
C PRO A 277 14.51 -10.78 -1.77
N GLN A 278 14.65 -9.48 -1.97
CA GLN A 278 13.74 -8.71 -2.80
C GLN A 278 14.54 -7.75 -3.64
N ILE A 279 14.00 -7.46 -4.83
CA ILE A 279 14.55 -6.45 -5.70
C ILE A 279 13.54 -5.31 -5.82
N ILE A 280 14.01 -4.11 -5.49
CA ILE A 280 13.21 -2.90 -5.51
C ILE A 280 13.62 -2.11 -6.74
N LEU A 281 12.76 -2.04 -7.77
CA LEU A 281 12.94 -1.14 -8.92
C LEU A 281 12.37 0.23 -8.54
N ALA A 282 13.21 1.22 -8.29
CA ALA A 282 12.77 2.51 -7.77
C ALA A 282 13.14 3.67 -8.68
N GLY A 283 12.19 4.59 -8.85
CA GLY A 283 12.42 5.86 -9.52
C GLY A 283 13.06 6.89 -8.58
N SER A 284 14.15 7.53 -9.03
CA SER A 284 14.85 8.59 -8.30
C SER A 284 14.25 9.98 -8.49
N GLY A 285 13.26 10.13 -9.38
CA GLY A 285 12.78 11.44 -9.80
C GLY A 285 13.70 12.12 -10.83
N PRO A 286 13.42 13.38 -11.20
CA PRO A 286 14.08 14.08 -12.30
C PRO A 286 15.49 14.59 -11.95
N GLY A 287 15.75 14.96 -10.70
CA GLY A 287 16.94 15.70 -10.28
C GLY A 287 17.03 15.88 -8.77
N HIS A 288 16.15 16.74 -8.24
CA HIS A 288 16.18 17.18 -6.85
C HIS A 288 15.91 16.06 -5.83
N PRO A 289 16.67 15.96 -4.72
CA PRO A 289 16.48 14.95 -3.68
C PRO A 289 15.07 14.91 -3.09
N ASP A 290 14.45 16.08 -2.86
CA ASP A 290 13.08 16.16 -2.30
C ASP A 290 11.98 15.66 -3.24
N LEU A 291 12.30 15.43 -4.52
CA LEU A 291 11.39 14.82 -5.49
C LEU A 291 11.43 13.28 -5.43
N LEU A 292 12.24 12.71 -4.53
CA LEU A 292 12.15 11.30 -4.18
C LEU A 292 10.83 11.02 -3.46
N THR A 293 10.19 9.91 -3.83
CA THR A 293 9.10 9.42 -3.00
C THR A 293 9.65 9.01 -1.63
N ARG A 294 8.86 9.19 -0.57
CA ARG A 294 9.21 8.70 0.77
C ARG A 294 9.51 7.19 0.78
N ALA A 295 8.89 6.44 -0.13
CA ALA A 295 9.14 5.02 -0.30
C ALA A 295 10.54 4.76 -0.87
N THR A 296 10.93 5.46 -1.95
CA THR A 296 12.28 5.37 -2.53
C THR A 296 13.34 5.78 -1.51
N HIS A 297 13.12 6.88 -0.78
CA HIS A 297 14.06 7.32 0.25
C HIS A 297 14.26 6.26 1.36
N LYS A 298 13.17 5.67 1.86
CA LYS A 298 13.26 4.54 2.82
C LYS A 298 13.99 3.33 2.21
N ALA A 299 13.73 3.01 0.94
CA ALA A 299 14.40 1.92 0.25
C ALA A 299 15.91 2.14 0.17
N ILE A 300 16.35 3.37 -0.16
CA ILE A 300 17.77 3.77 -0.17
C ILE A 300 18.43 3.50 1.19
N LEU A 301 17.77 3.87 2.29
CA LEU A 301 18.32 3.71 3.64
C LEU A 301 18.36 2.25 4.13
N SER A 302 17.46 1.40 3.63
CA SER A 302 17.29 0.00 4.07
C SER A 302 17.98 -1.05 3.19
N ALA A 303 18.37 -0.68 1.97
CA ALA A 303 18.93 -1.61 0.99
C ALA A 303 20.31 -2.13 1.41
N ASP A 304 20.58 -3.39 1.08
CA ASP A 304 21.87 -4.03 1.35
C ASP A 304 22.86 -3.78 0.19
N ILE A 305 22.36 -3.54 -1.02
CA ILE A 305 23.13 -3.13 -2.20
C ILE A 305 22.29 -2.25 -3.12
N ILE A 306 22.92 -1.23 -3.72
CA ILE A 306 22.27 -0.30 -4.65
C ILE A 306 22.91 -0.41 -6.03
N LEU A 307 22.07 -0.61 -7.05
CA LEU A 307 22.44 -0.65 -8.47
C LEU A 307 21.85 0.60 -9.15
N ALA A 308 22.67 1.61 -9.43
CA ALA A 308 22.22 2.89 -9.97
C ALA A 308 22.54 3.05 -11.47
N ASP A 309 21.63 3.66 -12.23
CA ASP A 309 21.94 4.14 -13.58
C ASP A 309 22.89 5.34 -13.55
N LYS A 310 23.68 5.52 -14.61
CA LYS A 310 24.59 6.68 -14.78
C LYS A 310 23.86 8.03 -14.67
N LEU A 311 22.59 8.07 -15.06
CA LEU A 311 21.79 9.30 -15.10
C LEU A 311 21.17 9.66 -13.74
N VAL A 312 21.36 8.85 -12.70
CA VAL A 312 20.89 9.21 -11.36
C VAL A 312 21.66 10.47 -10.89
N PRO A 313 20.95 11.54 -10.48
CA PRO A 313 21.57 12.79 -10.05
C PRO A 313 22.47 12.63 -8.82
N SER A 314 23.55 13.41 -8.74
CA SER A 314 24.51 13.33 -7.62
C SER A 314 23.85 13.59 -6.25
N GLY A 315 22.97 14.59 -6.15
CA GLY A 315 22.27 14.87 -4.89
C GLY A 315 21.43 13.70 -4.36
N VAL A 316 20.94 12.82 -5.24
CA VAL A 316 20.27 11.58 -4.83
C VAL A 316 21.29 10.53 -4.38
N LEU A 317 22.42 10.43 -5.08
CA LEU A 317 23.50 9.51 -4.71
C LEU A 317 24.11 9.87 -3.34
N ASP A 318 24.15 11.15 -2.99
CA ASP A 318 24.66 11.65 -1.71
C ASP A 318 23.80 11.21 -0.50
N LEU A 319 22.53 10.86 -0.73
CA LEU A 319 21.65 10.29 0.31
C LEU A 319 21.98 8.84 0.66
N ILE A 320 22.78 8.16 -0.17
CA ILE A 320 23.10 6.75 0.04
C ILE A 320 24.03 6.62 1.25
N PRO A 321 23.69 5.80 2.26
CA PRO A 321 24.56 5.60 3.41
C PRO A 321 25.94 5.09 2.98
N ARG A 322 27.02 5.63 3.56
CA ARG A 322 28.41 5.21 3.25
C ARG A 322 28.67 3.70 3.44
N ARG A 323 27.89 3.04 4.30
CA ARG A 323 27.96 1.59 4.56
C ARG A 323 27.36 0.74 3.42
N THR A 324 26.53 1.33 2.56
CA THR A 324 25.77 0.60 1.56
C THR A 324 26.56 0.56 0.25
N PRO A 325 26.96 -0.63 -0.26
CA PRO A 325 27.68 -0.74 -1.50
C PRO A 325 26.81 -0.25 -2.67
N ILE A 326 27.40 0.61 -3.51
CA ILE A 326 26.78 1.15 -4.71
C ILE A 326 27.55 0.69 -5.96
N HIS A 327 26.82 0.21 -6.96
CA HIS A 327 27.34 -0.05 -8.29
C HIS A 327 26.63 0.88 -9.29
N ILE A 328 27.40 1.72 -9.98
CA ILE A 328 26.91 2.65 -11.00
C ILE A 328 27.17 2.06 -12.39
N ALA A 329 26.13 1.98 -13.20
CA ALA A 329 26.20 1.43 -14.56
C ALA A 329 27.24 2.15 -15.43
N ARG A 330 28.17 1.39 -16.03
CA ARG A 330 29.18 1.92 -16.96
C ARG A 330 28.65 2.02 -18.39
N LYS A 331 27.72 2.95 -18.61
CA LYS A 331 27.13 3.20 -19.94
C LYS A 331 27.99 4.16 -20.78
N PHE A 332 28.57 3.63 -21.84
CA PHE A 332 29.22 4.36 -22.94
C PHE A 332 28.40 4.23 -24.23
N PRO A 333 28.47 5.18 -25.18
CA PRO A 333 27.85 5.03 -26.49
C PRO A 333 28.25 3.69 -27.13
N GLY A 334 27.27 2.92 -27.60
CA GLY A 334 27.48 1.58 -28.19
C GLY A 334 27.50 0.40 -27.20
N ASN A 335 27.60 0.63 -25.88
CA ASN A 335 27.72 -0.43 -24.86
C ASN A 335 26.52 -0.53 -23.90
N ALA A 336 25.37 0.06 -24.25
CA ALA A 336 24.23 0.19 -23.34
C ALA A 336 23.61 -1.15 -22.93
N GLU A 337 23.63 -2.15 -23.82
CA GLU A 337 23.02 -3.46 -23.57
C GLU A 337 23.85 -4.32 -22.60
N LEU A 338 25.18 -4.35 -22.78
CA LEU A 338 26.07 -5.07 -21.86
C LEU A 338 26.01 -4.47 -20.45
N ALA A 339 25.99 -3.14 -20.34
CA ALA A 339 25.86 -2.47 -19.04
C ALA A 339 24.52 -2.80 -18.34
N GLN A 340 23.45 -3.06 -19.10
CA GLN A 340 22.19 -3.52 -18.51
C GLN A 340 22.25 -4.98 -18.08
N GLN A 341 22.82 -5.86 -18.90
CA GLN A 341 23.01 -7.27 -18.56
C GLN A 341 23.87 -7.45 -17.31
N GLU A 342 24.89 -6.59 -17.13
CA GLU A 342 25.71 -6.53 -15.92
C GLU A 342 24.85 -6.24 -14.68
N LEU A 343 23.98 -5.21 -14.74
CA LEU A 343 23.09 -4.85 -13.64
C LEU A 343 22.08 -5.96 -13.31
N LEU A 344 21.52 -6.61 -14.34
CA LEU A 344 20.61 -7.75 -14.16
C LEU A 344 21.32 -8.91 -13.46
N SER A 345 22.55 -9.22 -13.87
CA SER A 345 23.37 -10.28 -13.29
C SER A 345 23.74 -9.97 -11.83
N LEU A 346 24.13 -8.73 -11.53
CA LEU A 346 24.42 -8.28 -10.16
C LEU A 346 23.17 -8.31 -9.29
N GLY A 347 22.01 -7.92 -9.83
CA GLY A 347 20.73 -8.00 -9.12
C GLY A 347 20.37 -9.44 -8.78
N LEU A 348 20.54 -10.37 -9.73
CA LEU A 348 20.28 -11.79 -9.52
C LEU A 348 21.24 -12.39 -8.47
N ALA A 349 22.53 -12.05 -8.53
CA ALA A 349 23.52 -12.49 -7.55
C ALA A 349 23.19 -11.97 -6.14
N GLY A 350 22.73 -10.72 -6.03
CA GLY A 350 22.28 -10.14 -4.76
C GLY A 350 21.07 -10.88 -4.18
N LEU A 351 20.07 -11.19 -5.02
CA LEU A 351 18.90 -11.97 -4.64
C LEU A 351 19.27 -13.39 -4.18
N GLN A 352 20.15 -14.07 -4.92
CA GLN A 352 20.66 -15.41 -4.57
C GLN A 352 21.43 -15.40 -3.25
N ALA A 353 22.11 -14.30 -2.93
CA ALA A 353 22.79 -14.09 -1.66
C ALA A 353 21.86 -13.67 -0.50
N GLY A 354 20.54 -13.68 -0.68
CA GLY A 354 19.58 -13.33 0.37
C GLY A 354 19.44 -11.83 0.64
N LYS A 355 19.93 -10.95 -0.25
CA LYS A 355 20.00 -9.50 -0.02
C LYS A 355 18.78 -8.75 -0.57
N THR A 356 18.50 -7.59 0.02
CA THR A 356 17.63 -6.56 -0.55
C THR A 356 18.42 -5.71 -1.55
N VAL A 357 18.10 -5.87 -2.83
CA VAL A 357 18.73 -5.13 -3.94
C VAL A 357 17.86 -3.94 -4.32
N LEU A 358 18.38 -2.73 -4.26
CA LEU A 358 17.70 -1.54 -4.78
C LEU A 358 18.26 -1.18 -6.16
N ARG A 359 17.41 -1.20 -7.17
CA ARG A 359 17.72 -0.78 -8.53
C ARG A 359 17.18 0.64 -8.75
N LEU A 360 18.07 1.63 -8.69
CA LEU A 360 17.72 3.04 -8.77
C LEU A 360 17.81 3.54 -10.21
N LYS A 361 16.70 4.07 -10.73
CA LYS A 361 16.52 4.52 -12.12
C LYS A 361 16.11 5.99 -12.13
N GLN A 362 16.62 6.77 -13.08
CA GLN A 362 16.22 8.18 -13.19
C GLN A 362 14.76 8.30 -13.64
N GLY A 363 14.02 9.24 -13.08
CA GLY A 363 12.62 9.47 -13.38
C GLY A 363 11.74 8.35 -12.82
N ASP A 364 10.87 7.80 -13.66
CA ASP A 364 10.00 6.67 -13.32
C ASP A 364 10.50 5.36 -13.96
N PRO A 365 10.47 4.20 -13.27
CA PRO A 365 10.96 2.94 -13.81
C PRO A 365 10.25 2.48 -15.10
N TYR A 366 8.97 2.78 -15.27
CA TYR A 366 8.13 2.28 -16.37
C TYR A 366 7.94 3.26 -17.53
N ILE A 367 8.27 4.54 -17.35
CA ILE A 367 8.24 5.52 -18.44
C ILE A 367 9.62 5.59 -19.09
N TYR A 368 9.79 4.87 -20.22
CA TYR A 368 11.04 4.78 -20.98
C TYR A 368 12.28 4.34 -20.16
N GLY A 369 12.09 3.82 -18.94
CA GLY A 369 13.14 3.33 -18.07
C GLY A 369 13.56 1.89 -18.32
N ARG A 370 12.85 1.12 -19.15
CA ARG A 370 13.01 -0.36 -19.31
C ARG A 370 12.69 -1.17 -18.04
N GLY A 371 12.02 -0.60 -17.04
CA GLY A 371 11.69 -1.31 -15.81
C GLY A 371 10.81 -2.55 -16.01
N GLY A 372 9.95 -2.55 -17.03
CA GLY A 372 9.14 -3.72 -17.38
C GLY A 372 9.97 -4.91 -17.87
N GLU A 373 11.04 -4.65 -18.63
CA GLU A 373 11.98 -5.69 -19.07
C GLU A 373 12.76 -6.27 -17.88
N GLU A 374 13.20 -5.41 -16.96
CA GLU A 374 13.90 -5.83 -15.74
C GLU A 374 12.96 -6.66 -14.85
N PHE A 375 11.71 -6.22 -14.66
CA PHE A 375 10.68 -6.99 -13.93
C PHE A 375 10.48 -8.38 -14.55
N GLU A 376 10.32 -8.45 -15.86
CA GLU A 376 10.13 -9.71 -16.58
C GLU A 376 11.31 -10.67 -16.40
N PHE A 377 12.53 -10.13 -16.44
CA PHE A 377 13.75 -10.90 -16.24
C PHE A 377 13.73 -11.58 -14.86
N PHE A 378 13.52 -10.83 -13.78
CA PHE A 378 13.51 -11.41 -12.43
C PHE A 378 12.33 -12.35 -12.20
N ARG A 379 11.17 -12.09 -12.83
CA ARG A 379 10.04 -13.01 -12.84
C ARG A 379 10.40 -14.35 -13.46
N LYS A 380 11.07 -14.36 -14.62
CA LYS A 380 11.54 -15.59 -15.28
C LYS A 380 12.57 -16.36 -14.47
N GLN A 381 13.34 -15.67 -13.62
CA GLN A 381 14.28 -16.29 -12.69
C GLN A 381 13.62 -16.81 -11.40
N GLY A 382 12.29 -16.77 -11.29
CA GLY A 382 11.54 -17.28 -10.13
C GLY A 382 11.41 -16.30 -8.96
N TYR A 383 11.72 -15.00 -9.17
CA TYR A 383 11.63 -13.95 -8.14
C TYR A 383 10.45 -12.99 -8.36
N GLY A 384 9.43 -13.36 -9.14
CA GLY A 384 8.35 -12.45 -9.54
C GLY A 384 7.53 -11.87 -8.37
N ASP A 385 7.31 -12.67 -7.33
CA ASP A 385 6.67 -12.28 -6.06
C ASP A 385 7.57 -11.40 -5.17
N ARG A 386 8.85 -11.30 -5.52
CA ARG A 386 9.90 -10.59 -4.78
C ARG A 386 10.36 -9.30 -5.49
N VAL A 387 9.74 -8.94 -6.62
CA VAL A 387 9.98 -7.67 -7.29
C VAL A 387 8.99 -6.63 -6.77
N VAL A 388 9.52 -5.53 -6.21
CA VAL A 388 8.72 -4.36 -5.80
C VAL A 388 9.07 -3.21 -6.73
N VAL A 389 8.07 -2.54 -7.29
CA VAL A 389 8.29 -1.36 -8.11
C VAL A 389 7.78 -0.12 -7.38
N LEU A 390 8.69 0.83 -7.14
CA LEU A 390 8.39 2.10 -6.52
C LEU A 390 8.35 3.19 -7.59
N PRO A 391 7.24 3.92 -7.72
CA PRO A 391 7.11 4.96 -8.73
C PRO A 391 8.10 6.09 -8.47
N GLY A 392 8.47 6.79 -9.53
CA GLY A 392 9.23 8.02 -9.46
C GLY A 392 8.53 9.16 -10.16
N ILE A 393 8.88 10.40 -9.81
CA ILE A 393 8.39 11.56 -10.55
C ILE A 393 9.06 11.56 -11.92
N THR A 394 8.27 11.38 -12.99
CA THR A 394 8.80 11.35 -14.36
C THR A 394 9.24 12.74 -14.81
N SER A 395 10.39 12.81 -15.51
CA SER A 395 10.86 14.05 -16.13
C SER A 395 9.89 14.56 -17.20
N ALA A 396 9.14 13.67 -17.86
CA ALA A 396 8.20 14.03 -18.91
C ALA A 396 7.10 15.00 -18.45
N LEU A 397 6.71 14.96 -17.17
CA LEU A 397 5.67 15.84 -16.62
C LEU A 397 6.22 16.88 -15.65
N SER A 398 7.30 16.54 -14.94
CA SER A 398 7.90 17.46 -13.96
C SER A 398 8.81 18.51 -14.60
N ALA A 399 9.55 18.18 -15.65
CA ALA A 399 10.41 19.16 -16.31
C ALA A 399 9.59 20.31 -16.93
N PRO A 400 8.50 20.06 -17.69
CA PRO A 400 7.61 21.14 -18.15
C PRO A 400 7.12 22.01 -16.99
N LEU A 401 6.70 21.41 -15.87
CA LEU A 401 6.26 22.13 -14.68
C LEU A 401 7.33 23.10 -14.15
N PHE A 402 8.59 22.66 -14.03
CA PHE A 402 9.69 23.51 -13.57
C PHE A 402 10.09 24.59 -14.57
N ALA A 403 9.72 24.42 -15.84
CA ALA A 403 9.81 25.44 -16.87
C ALA A 403 8.52 26.27 -16.98
N GLY A 404 7.56 26.17 -16.06
CA GLY A 404 6.31 26.93 -16.17
C GLY A 404 5.49 26.57 -17.42
N ILE A 405 5.58 25.33 -17.90
CA ILE A 405 4.82 24.80 -19.03
C ILE A 405 3.84 23.76 -18.49
N PRO A 406 2.54 24.06 -18.43
CA PRO A 406 1.55 23.09 -17.97
C PRO A 406 1.36 22.00 -19.03
N ALA A 407 1.41 20.73 -18.62
CA ALA A 407 1.22 19.62 -19.56
C ALA A 407 -0.21 19.63 -20.17
N THR A 408 -1.20 20.10 -19.42
CA THR A 408 -2.56 20.33 -19.90
C THR A 408 -3.08 21.68 -19.42
N GLN A 409 -3.90 22.31 -20.26
CA GLN A 409 -4.58 23.54 -19.91
C GLN A 409 -5.89 23.66 -20.70
N ARG A 410 -6.96 24.06 -20.00
CA ARG A 410 -8.28 24.22 -20.62
C ARG A 410 -8.19 25.16 -21.82
N SER A 411 -8.82 24.75 -22.92
CA SER A 411 -8.84 25.48 -24.20
C SER A 411 -7.49 25.59 -24.93
N VAL A 412 -6.43 24.97 -24.42
CA VAL A 412 -5.10 24.95 -25.06
C VAL A 412 -4.64 23.52 -25.34
N SER A 413 -4.57 22.68 -24.30
CA SER A 413 -4.09 21.30 -24.41
C SER A 413 -4.95 20.37 -23.55
N ASP A 414 -5.66 19.44 -24.19
CA ASP A 414 -6.51 18.43 -23.54
C ASP A 414 -5.83 17.05 -23.46
N GLN A 415 -4.71 16.87 -24.16
CA GLN A 415 -3.99 15.61 -24.23
C GLN A 415 -2.47 15.82 -24.08
N VAL A 416 -1.81 14.82 -23.51
CA VAL A 416 -0.34 14.77 -23.40
C VAL A 416 0.15 13.49 -24.05
N LEU A 417 1.11 13.61 -24.95
CA LEU A 417 1.77 12.47 -25.57
C LEU A 417 3.25 12.45 -25.18
N ILE A 418 3.70 11.34 -24.59
CA ILE A 418 5.10 11.14 -24.24
C ILE A 418 5.71 10.22 -25.29
N CYS A 419 6.73 10.71 -25.98
CA CYS A 419 7.45 9.99 -27.03
C CYS A 419 8.91 9.83 -26.67
N THR A 420 9.59 8.88 -27.31
CA THR A 420 11.05 8.86 -27.39
C THR A 420 11.47 9.43 -28.74
N GLY A 421 12.52 10.23 -28.76
CA GLY A 421 13.17 10.62 -30.02
C GLY A 421 13.96 9.48 -30.63
N THR A 422 14.41 8.51 -29.83
CA THR A 422 15.32 7.44 -30.25
C THR A 422 14.77 6.08 -29.88
N GLY A 423 14.59 5.24 -30.90
CA GLY A 423 14.16 3.85 -30.79
C GLY A 423 15.33 2.89 -30.56
N ARG A 424 15.02 1.60 -30.70
CA ARG A 424 16.00 0.52 -30.43
C ARG A 424 17.18 0.62 -31.39
N LYS A 425 18.40 0.44 -30.87
CA LYS A 425 19.68 0.55 -31.61
C LYS A 425 19.91 1.92 -32.26
N GLY A 426 19.36 2.99 -31.70
CA GLY A 426 19.56 4.34 -32.24
C GLY A 426 18.66 4.66 -33.43
N LYS A 427 17.76 3.75 -33.83
CA LYS A 427 16.87 3.99 -34.96
C LYS A 427 15.79 5.02 -34.60
N PRO A 428 15.43 5.91 -35.52
CA PRO A 428 14.23 6.76 -35.40
C PRO A 428 12.97 5.95 -35.10
N THR A 429 12.07 6.55 -34.34
CA THR A 429 10.69 6.09 -34.20
C THR A 429 9.78 6.86 -35.15
N VAL A 430 8.64 6.28 -35.50
CA VAL A 430 7.61 6.98 -36.29
C VAL A 430 7.19 8.25 -35.54
N PRO A 431 7.35 9.45 -36.13
CA PRO A 431 7.00 10.70 -35.49
C PRO A 431 5.46 10.84 -35.37
N PRO A 432 4.95 11.37 -34.26
CA PRO A 432 3.51 11.59 -34.10
C PRO A 432 2.99 12.65 -35.09
N GLN A 433 1.72 12.51 -35.47
CA GLN A 433 1.02 13.52 -36.25
C GLN A 433 0.76 14.79 -35.42
N HIS A 434 0.66 15.93 -36.09
CA HIS A 434 0.32 17.19 -35.42
C HIS A 434 -1.15 17.25 -35.00
N VAL A 435 -1.40 17.45 -33.71
CA VAL A 435 -2.72 17.73 -33.13
C VAL A 435 -2.61 19.03 -32.33
N ALA A 436 -3.40 20.05 -32.71
CA ALA A 436 -3.27 21.40 -32.17
C ALA A 436 -3.55 21.47 -30.65
N THR A 437 -4.40 20.59 -30.13
CA THR A 437 -4.76 20.51 -28.69
C THR A 437 -3.89 19.53 -27.91
N GLN A 438 -2.77 19.07 -28.46
CA GLN A 438 -1.90 18.09 -27.83
C GLN A 438 -0.55 18.73 -27.45
N THR A 439 -0.13 18.50 -26.21
CA THR A 439 1.25 18.75 -25.78
C THR A 439 2.07 17.47 -25.95
N VAL A 440 3.18 17.55 -26.68
CA VAL A 440 4.03 16.39 -26.95
C VAL A 440 5.37 16.57 -26.26
N VAL A 441 5.79 15.56 -25.50
CA VAL A 441 7.06 15.55 -24.76
C VAL A 441 7.94 14.45 -25.32
N PHE A 442 9.03 14.84 -25.97
CA PHE A 442 10.05 13.94 -26.49
C PHE A 442 11.19 13.75 -25.49
N LEU A 443 11.32 12.53 -24.98
CA LEU A 443 12.48 12.09 -24.21
C LEU A 443 13.58 11.61 -25.17
N MET A 444 14.84 11.71 -24.74
CA MET A 444 15.98 11.16 -25.49
C MET A 444 16.10 11.68 -26.94
N ALA A 445 15.65 12.89 -27.21
CA ALA A 445 15.58 13.44 -28.58
C ALA A 445 16.75 14.36 -28.96
N LEU A 446 17.37 15.04 -27.98
CA LEU A 446 18.24 16.19 -28.27
C LEU A 446 19.46 15.85 -29.14
N HIS A 447 20.06 14.68 -28.98
CA HIS A 447 21.22 14.26 -29.79
C HIS A 447 20.90 14.09 -31.29
N ARG A 448 19.61 13.99 -31.64
CA ARG A 448 19.13 13.91 -33.03
C ARG A 448 18.10 14.99 -33.34
N ILE A 449 18.17 16.13 -32.66
CA ILE A 449 17.17 17.20 -32.80
C ILE A 449 16.96 17.61 -34.27
N LYS A 450 18.05 17.72 -35.05
CA LYS A 450 18.00 18.05 -36.48
C LYS A 450 17.19 17.03 -37.29
N GLY A 451 17.44 15.74 -37.06
CA GLY A 451 16.67 14.66 -37.69
C GLY A 451 15.22 14.63 -37.23
N LEU A 452 14.97 14.83 -35.93
CA LEU A 452 13.60 14.85 -35.39
C LEU A 452 12.77 16.03 -35.95
N VAL A 453 13.35 17.21 -36.11
CA VAL A 453 12.65 18.36 -36.70
C VAL A 453 12.31 18.07 -38.17
N ALA A 454 13.24 17.49 -38.94
CA ALA A 454 12.95 17.02 -40.29
C ALA A 454 11.81 15.97 -40.28
N ASP A 455 11.89 14.95 -39.42
CA ASP A 455 10.87 13.91 -39.25
C ASP A 455 9.47 14.51 -38.92
N LEU A 456 9.39 15.61 -38.19
CA LEU A 456 8.12 16.24 -37.82
C LEU A 456 7.54 17.14 -38.92
N THR A 457 8.40 17.74 -39.74
CA THR A 457 8.04 18.80 -40.71
C THR A 457 8.04 18.34 -42.17
N THR A 458 8.59 17.17 -42.50
CA THR A 458 8.61 16.62 -43.85
C THR A 458 8.18 15.15 -43.90
N HIS A 459 7.67 14.70 -45.04
CA HIS A 459 7.32 13.29 -45.28
C HIS A 459 8.48 12.45 -45.81
N ASP A 460 9.49 13.08 -46.40
CA ASP A 460 10.60 12.40 -47.08
C ASP A 460 11.90 12.41 -46.26
N SER A 461 11.79 12.27 -44.93
CA SER A 461 12.97 12.17 -44.08
C SER A 461 13.69 10.84 -44.33
N GLU A 462 15.03 10.87 -44.43
CA GLU A 462 15.85 9.67 -44.65
C GLU A 462 15.73 8.67 -43.47
N ASP A 463 15.46 9.20 -42.28
CA ASP A 463 15.47 8.49 -41.01
C ASP A 463 14.13 7.80 -40.73
N ALA A 464 13.00 8.51 -40.82
CA ALA A 464 11.71 8.07 -40.28
C ALA A 464 10.61 7.98 -41.34
N LYS A 465 10.97 7.67 -42.59
CA LYS A 465 10.03 7.46 -43.69
C LYS A 465 9.03 6.34 -43.37
N VAL A 466 7.76 6.72 -43.26
CA VAL A 466 6.66 5.74 -43.18
C VAL A 466 6.30 5.37 -44.61
N VAL A 467 6.42 4.09 -44.94
CA VAL A 467 6.03 3.56 -46.25
C VAL A 467 4.78 2.70 -46.12
N ASP A 468 3.90 2.76 -47.11
CA ASP A 468 2.76 1.87 -47.22
C ASP A 468 3.20 0.44 -47.62
N GLU A 469 2.25 -0.50 -47.65
CA GLU A 469 2.50 -1.91 -48.04
C GLU A 469 3.11 -2.03 -49.46
N ASN A 470 3.02 -0.98 -50.28
CA ASN A 470 3.53 -0.91 -51.65
C ASN A 470 4.87 -0.17 -51.76
N GLY A 471 5.46 0.28 -50.64
CA GLY A 471 6.74 0.99 -50.61
C GLY A 471 6.67 2.49 -50.95
N ASN A 472 5.48 3.06 -51.10
CA ASN A 472 5.28 4.49 -51.32
C ASN A 472 5.25 5.24 -49.98
N VAL A 473 5.63 6.52 -50.00
CA VAL A 473 5.63 7.36 -48.79
C VAL A 473 4.20 7.58 -48.32
N ASP A 474 3.91 7.25 -47.07
CA ASP A 474 2.62 7.53 -46.45
C ASP A 474 2.48 9.03 -46.19
N GLN A 475 1.66 9.69 -47.01
CA GLN A 475 1.36 11.13 -46.90
C GLN A 475 0.15 11.43 -46.01
N SER A 476 -0.48 10.41 -45.39
CA SER A 476 -1.69 10.60 -44.57
C SER A 476 -1.44 11.38 -43.27
N ARG A 477 -0.19 11.42 -42.80
CA ARG A 477 0.21 12.10 -41.55
C ARG A 477 0.18 13.63 -41.72
N LYS A 478 -0.49 14.31 -40.79
CA LYS A 478 -0.45 15.77 -40.66
C LYS A 478 0.89 16.24 -40.08
N LEU A 479 1.62 17.05 -40.85
CA LEU A 479 2.91 17.62 -40.47
C LEU A 479 2.78 18.74 -39.43
N TRP A 480 3.88 18.97 -38.73
CA TRP A 480 4.01 20.03 -37.73
C TRP A 480 4.36 21.38 -38.37
N PRO A 481 3.64 22.47 -38.05
CA PRO A 481 4.02 23.81 -38.47
C PRO A 481 5.37 24.22 -37.87
N LEU A 482 6.26 24.84 -38.66
CA LEU A 482 7.54 25.38 -38.18
C LEU A 482 7.37 26.46 -37.09
N SER A 483 6.23 27.16 -37.11
CA SER A 483 5.86 28.15 -36.10
C SER A 483 5.42 27.54 -34.76
N THR A 484 5.35 26.20 -34.63
CA THR A 484 4.90 25.56 -33.39
C THR A 484 5.87 25.91 -32.26
N PRO A 485 5.38 26.43 -31.13
CA PRO A 485 6.23 26.75 -30.00
C PRO A 485 6.75 25.48 -29.33
N CYS A 486 7.98 25.59 -28.84
CA CYS A 486 8.67 24.50 -28.17
C CYS A 486 9.60 24.99 -27.06
N ALA A 487 9.93 24.08 -26.16
CA ALA A 487 10.92 24.31 -25.13
C ALA A 487 11.82 23.10 -24.95
N VAL A 488 13.12 23.34 -24.86
CA VAL A 488 14.12 22.33 -24.49
C VAL A 488 14.44 22.52 -23.02
N ILE A 489 14.27 21.47 -22.24
CA ILE A 489 14.47 21.50 -20.79
C ILE A 489 15.54 20.48 -20.43
N GLU A 490 16.65 20.99 -19.94
CA GLU A 490 17.84 20.21 -19.59
C GLU A 490 18.07 20.23 -18.09
N ARG A 491 18.50 19.08 -17.56
CA ARG A 491 18.81 18.89 -16.14
C ARG A 491 17.72 19.41 -15.21
N ALA A 492 16.47 19.09 -15.55
CA ALA A 492 15.30 19.54 -14.81
C ALA A 492 15.42 19.24 -13.31
N SER A 493 15.08 20.23 -12.47
CA SER A 493 15.21 20.22 -11.01
C SER A 493 16.63 20.11 -10.43
N CYS A 494 17.67 20.17 -11.25
CA CYS A 494 19.04 20.33 -10.77
C CYS A 494 19.39 21.82 -10.67
N PRO A 495 20.35 22.23 -9.80
CA PRO A 495 20.77 23.63 -9.68
C PRO A 495 21.20 24.26 -11.01
N ASP A 496 21.73 23.45 -11.93
CA ASP A 496 22.16 23.84 -13.27
C ASP A 496 21.14 23.50 -14.37
N GLN A 497 19.84 23.49 -14.02
CA GLN A 497 18.73 23.41 -14.97
C GLN A 497 18.85 24.49 -16.05
N ARG A 498 18.48 24.15 -17.28
CA ARG A 498 18.41 25.11 -18.38
C ARG A 498 17.13 24.93 -19.18
N VAL A 499 16.47 26.03 -19.49
CA VAL A 499 15.25 26.08 -20.32
C VAL A 499 15.52 26.96 -21.54
N VAL A 500 15.41 26.40 -22.74
CA VAL A 500 15.51 27.13 -24.00
C VAL A 500 14.13 27.15 -24.65
N ARG A 501 13.50 28.33 -24.73
CA ARG A 501 12.18 28.53 -25.36
C ARG A 501 12.35 29.10 -26.76
N THR A 502 11.68 28.50 -27.73
CA THR A 502 11.83 28.82 -29.15
C THR A 502 10.67 28.23 -29.97
N SER A 503 10.71 28.30 -31.30
CA SER A 503 9.82 27.56 -32.19
C SER A 503 10.55 26.39 -32.87
N LEU A 504 9.79 25.48 -33.48
CA LEU A 504 10.36 24.37 -34.27
C LEU A 504 11.30 24.85 -35.39
N GLU A 505 11.06 26.04 -35.94
CA GLU A 505 11.92 26.68 -36.94
C GLU A 505 13.35 26.91 -36.43
N TRP A 506 13.50 27.36 -35.18
CA TRP A 506 14.78 27.85 -34.63
C TRP A 506 15.40 26.91 -33.60
N VAL A 507 14.75 25.80 -33.24
CA VAL A 507 15.22 24.91 -32.16
C VAL A 507 16.58 24.27 -32.45
N VAL A 508 16.88 23.96 -33.72
CA VAL A 508 18.17 23.37 -34.11
C VAL A 508 19.29 24.38 -33.89
N ASP A 509 19.15 25.58 -34.48
CA ASP A 509 20.10 26.68 -34.33
C ASP A 509 20.30 27.06 -32.86
N ALA A 510 19.21 27.13 -32.08
CA ALA A 510 19.28 27.46 -30.67
C ALA A 510 20.09 26.44 -29.86
N ILE A 511 19.94 25.13 -30.11
CA ILE A 511 20.73 24.10 -29.41
C ILE A 511 22.19 24.09 -29.89
N GLU A 512 22.44 24.32 -31.19
CA GLU A 512 23.81 24.40 -31.72
C GLU A 512 24.59 25.59 -31.13
N GLU A 513 23.94 26.75 -30.98
CA GLU A 513 24.56 27.95 -30.40
C GLU A 513 24.71 27.87 -28.87
N VAL A 514 23.67 27.41 -28.16
CA VAL A 514 23.66 27.33 -26.68
C VAL A 514 24.42 26.10 -26.16
N GLY A 515 24.65 25.11 -27.02
CA GLY A 515 25.14 23.78 -26.69
C GLY A 515 24.09 22.93 -25.99
N SER A 516 24.36 21.64 -25.78
CA SER A 516 23.45 20.72 -25.06
C SER A 516 24.07 20.16 -23.77
N ARG A 517 23.26 20.07 -22.71
CA ARG A 517 23.57 19.47 -21.40
C ARG A 517 22.62 18.31 -21.11
N PRO A 518 22.99 17.06 -21.43
CA PRO A 518 22.14 15.92 -21.10
C PRO A 518 22.08 15.66 -19.58
N PRO A 519 20.98 15.08 -19.05
CA PRO A 519 19.76 14.69 -19.78
C PRO A 519 18.85 15.90 -20.07
N GLY A 520 18.23 15.90 -21.25
CA GLY A 520 17.24 16.91 -21.62
C GLY A 520 16.11 16.34 -22.47
N LEU A 521 15.01 17.08 -22.50
CA LEU A 521 13.80 16.75 -23.24
C LEU A 521 13.30 17.94 -24.06
N LEU A 522 12.47 17.65 -25.07
CA LEU A 522 11.83 18.64 -25.92
C LEU A 522 10.32 18.59 -25.66
N VAL A 523 9.72 19.73 -25.36
CA VAL A 523 8.27 19.92 -25.24
C VAL A 523 7.79 20.69 -26.46
N LEU A 524 6.73 20.20 -27.11
CA LEU A 524 6.09 20.83 -28.27
C LEU A 524 4.60 21.10 -27.99
N GLY A 525 4.11 22.22 -28.52
CA GLY A 525 2.69 22.54 -28.55
C GLY A 525 2.38 23.88 -27.89
N ALA A 526 1.15 24.36 -28.10
CA ALA A 526 0.70 25.68 -27.65
C ALA A 526 0.85 25.91 -26.14
N ALA A 527 0.89 24.85 -25.33
CA ALA A 527 1.15 24.92 -23.90
C ALA A 527 2.45 25.65 -23.53
N CYS A 528 3.47 25.62 -24.40
CA CYS A 528 4.77 26.24 -24.14
C CYS A 528 4.73 27.76 -23.94
N GLU A 529 3.68 28.43 -24.45
CA GLU A 529 3.57 29.89 -24.41
C GLU A 529 2.57 30.41 -23.38
N VAL A 530 1.71 29.56 -22.81
CA VAL A 530 0.51 30.05 -22.12
C VAL A 530 0.82 30.81 -20.83
N LEU A 531 1.81 30.34 -20.06
CA LEU A 531 2.25 31.03 -18.83
C LEU A 531 3.44 31.96 -19.10
N PHE A 532 3.97 31.97 -20.32
CA PHE A 532 5.15 32.74 -20.67
C PHE A 532 4.73 34.11 -21.24
N ASN A 533 4.97 35.16 -20.47
CA ASN A 533 4.69 36.53 -20.92
C ASN A 533 5.71 36.97 -21.98
N GLN A 534 5.31 36.95 -23.25
CA GLN A 534 6.12 37.44 -24.38
C GLN A 534 6.55 38.92 -24.25
N ASN A 535 5.91 39.71 -23.38
CA ASN A 535 6.31 41.09 -23.10
C ASN A 535 7.67 41.21 -22.36
N SER A 536 8.19 40.10 -21.81
CA SER A 536 9.51 40.05 -21.16
C SER A 536 10.65 39.66 -22.11
N SER A 537 10.33 39.10 -23.29
CA SER A 537 11.29 38.93 -24.37
C SER A 537 11.43 40.25 -25.13
N LYS A 538 12.60 40.88 -25.04
CA LYS A 538 12.99 42.02 -25.87
C LYS A 538 12.63 41.74 -27.33
N GLU A 539 11.82 42.60 -27.95
CA GLU A 539 11.36 42.48 -29.34
C GLU A 539 12.53 42.07 -30.26
N GLY A 540 12.37 40.95 -30.98
CA GLY A 540 13.31 40.49 -32.02
C GLY A 540 14.25 39.33 -31.67
N ARG A 541 14.18 38.71 -30.48
CA ARG A 541 14.99 37.50 -30.17
C ARG A 541 14.32 36.21 -30.64
N LYS A 542 15.07 35.37 -31.37
CA LYS A 542 14.63 34.07 -31.90
C LYS A 542 14.38 33.00 -30.82
N TRP A 543 15.11 33.06 -29.71
CA TRP A 543 14.91 32.19 -28.55
C TRP A 543 15.29 32.89 -27.23
N VAL A 544 14.84 32.31 -26.12
CA VAL A 544 15.14 32.77 -24.76
C VAL A 544 15.76 31.61 -23.97
N VAL A 545 16.83 31.90 -23.23
CA VAL A 545 17.50 30.93 -22.35
C VAL A 545 17.31 31.37 -20.91
N GLU A 546 16.78 30.48 -20.08
CA GLU A 546 16.70 30.62 -18.63
C GLU A 546 17.65 29.60 -18.00
N GLU A 547 18.51 30.06 -17.10
CA GLU A 547 19.49 29.23 -16.37
C GLU A 547 19.11 29.16 -14.89
N GLY A 548 19.35 28.00 -14.30
CA GLY A 548 19.13 27.71 -12.90
C GLY A 548 17.74 27.16 -12.59
N PHE A 549 17.67 26.39 -11.51
CA PHE A 549 16.41 25.93 -10.92
C PHE A 549 16.12 26.74 -9.66
N LYS A 550 14.98 27.43 -9.63
CA LYS A 550 14.57 28.32 -8.52
C LYS A 550 13.67 27.64 -7.48
N GLY A 551 13.41 26.33 -7.61
CA GLY A 551 12.23 25.70 -7.02
C GLY A 551 12.50 24.68 -5.92
N LEU A 552 12.44 25.10 -4.65
CA LEU A 552 11.94 24.37 -3.46
C LEU A 552 12.35 25.11 -2.17
N GLU A 553 13.44 25.86 -2.23
CA GLU A 553 13.99 26.66 -1.11
C GLU A 553 13.09 27.86 -0.78
N ASP A 554 12.57 28.56 -1.79
CA ASP A 554 11.62 29.69 -1.65
C ASP A 554 10.22 29.29 -1.13
N LEU A 555 9.93 27.99 -1.01
CA LEU A 555 8.68 27.48 -0.43
C LEU A 555 8.74 27.37 1.10
N GLY A 556 9.84 27.78 1.75
CA GLY A 556 10.03 27.65 3.20
C GLY A 556 10.21 26.20 3.67
N LEU A 557 10.48 25.27 2.74
CA LEU A 557 10.71 23.85 3.03
C LEU A 557 12.14 23.55 3.50
N GLY A 558 13.02 24.56 3.55
CA GLY A 558 14.43 24.42 3.91
C GLY A 558 14.71 24.01 5.35
N GLU A 559 13.75 24.10 6.28
CA GLU A 559 13.97 23.74 7.69
C GLU A 559 12.70 23.19 8.35
N VAL A 560 12.22 22.02 7.91
CA VAL A 560 11.27 21.25 8.73
C VAL A 560 11.74 19.80 8.87
N GLY A 561 12.70 19.62 9.77
CA GLY A 561 12.81 18.42 10.60
C GLY A 561 13.84 17.38 10.18
N LEU A 562 15.05 17.54 10.70
CA LEU A 562 15.84 16.47 11.35
C LEU A 562 16.94 17.14 12.20
N GLY A 563 16.60 17.45 13.46
CA GLY A 563 17.51 17.71 14.59
C GLY A 563 18.70 18.63 14.36
N SER A 564 18.49 19.95 14.41
CA SER A 564 19.58 20.90 14.64
C SER A 564 19.95 20.91 16.13
N CYS A 565 21.14 20.38 16.45
CA CYS A 565 21.87 20.86 17.61
C CYS A 565 22.22 22.31 17.35
N GLY A 566 21.80 23.20 18.26
CA GLY A 566 22.02 24.63 18.14
C GLY A 566 23.51 24.98 18.08
N ILE A 567 23.87 25.78 17.08
CA ILE A 567 25.01 26.68 17.14
C ILE A 567 24.54 27.96 16.46
N ASP A 568 24.14 28.94 17.28
CA ASP A 568 24.11 30.35 16.89
C ASP A 568 25.55 30.78 16.56
N GLY A 569 25.75 31.33 15.36
CA GLY A 569 27.04 31.84 14.94
C GLY A 569 26.96 32.43 13.54
N GLU A 570 27.14 33.74 13.46
CA GLU A 570 27.21 34.56 12.25
C GLU A 570 27.98 33.87 11.11
N ARG A 571 27.39 33.81 9.92
CA ARG A 571 28.08 33.35 8.70
C ARG A 571 29.21 34.33 8.36
N PRO A 572 30.48 33.90 8.25
CA PRO A 572 31.52 34.74 7.68
C PRO A 572 31.48 34.67 6.15
N ASP A 573 31.90 35.77 5.52
CA ASP A 573 31.95 35.98 4.08
C ASP A 573 32.74 34.89 3.32
N VAL A 574 32.16 34.42 2.22
CA VAL A 574 32.76 33.43 1.31
C VAL A 574 33.84 34.09 0.46
N VAL A 575 35.11 33.84 0.78
CA VAL A 575 36.24 34.11 -0.11
C VAL A 575 36.51 32.86 -0.96
N ARG A 576 36.35 32.99 -2.28
CA ARG A 576 36.75 31.95 -3.26
C ARG A 576 38.27 31.93 -3.40
N GLY A 577 38.93 30.84 -3.01
CA GLY A 577 40.33 30.58 -3.31
C GLY A 577 40.49 29.81 -4.63
N ASP A 578 41.39 30.26 -5.50
CA ASP A 578 41.79 29.53 -6.70
C ASP A 578 42.88 28.49 -6.38
N SER A 579 43.01 27.51 -7.26
CA SER A 579 43.64 26.18 -7.13
C SER A 579 45.15 26.10 -6.78
N PHE A 580 45.79 27.18 -6.35
CA PHE A 580 47.22 27.18 -5.96
C PHE A 580 47.58 27.92 -4.65
N GLY A 581 46.61 28.20 -3.78
CA GLY A 581 46.88 28.39 -2.34
C GLY A 581 47.86 29.52 -1.97
N ARG A 582 47.72 30.72 -2.56
CA ARG A 582 48.40 31.93 -2.06
C ARG A 582 47.41 33.08 -1.93
N GLU A 583 47.33 33.63 -0.71
CA GLU A 583 46.57 34.85 -0.39
C GLU A 583 47.33 36.10 -0.88
N LEU A 584 46.63 37.01 -1.55
CA LEU A 584 47.08 38.38 -1.79
C LEU A 584 46.11 39.34 -1.10
N LYS A 585 46.62 40.13 -0.16
CA LYS A 585 45.92 41.24 0.49
C LYS A 585 45.91 42.46 -0.44
N VAL A 586 44.72 42.97 -0.78
CA VAL A 586 44.31 44.38 -0.59
C VAL A 586 42.81 44.40 -0.33
#